data_AF-A0A7C5GZK9-F1
#
_entry.id   AF-A0A7C5GZK9-F1
#
_cell.length_a   1.000
_cell.length_b   1.000
_cell.length_c   1.000
_cell.angle_alpha   90.00
_cell.angle_beta   90.00
_cell.angle_gamma   90.00
#
_symmetry.space_group_name_H-M   'P 1'
#
loop_
_entity.id
_entity.type
_entity.pdbx_description
1 polymer ?
#
loop_
_entity_poly.entity_id
_entity_poly.type
_entity_poly.pdbx_seq_one_letter_code
_entity_poly.pdbx_strand_id
1 'polypeptide(L)' 'MSNNLVIVESPAKGKTIEKYLGKGFQVLASYGHVRD' A
#
# COMPACT_ATOMS: atom_id res chain seq x y z
N MET A 1 -10.19 -10.08 12.11
CA MET A 1 -8.71 -10.03 11.97
C MET A 1 -8.37 -8.64 11.49
N SER A 2 -7.52 -7.92 12.22
CA SER A 2 -7.06 -6.59 11.84
C SER A 2 -6.20 -6.69 10.58
N ASN A 3 -6.76 -6.32 9.43
CA ASN A 3 -5.98 -6.18 8.20
C ASN A 3 -5.10 -4.95 8.34
N ASN A 4 -3.78 -5.14 8.32
CA ASN A 4 -2.84 -4.04 8.45
C ASN A 4 -2.86 -3.24 7.15
N LEU A 5 -3.22 -1.95 7.22
CA LEU A 5 -3.24 -1.06 6.06
C LEU A 5 -1.86 -0.43 5.85
N VAL A 6 -1.35 -0.50 4.63
CA VAL A 6 -0.11 0.15 4.21
C VAL A 6 -0.43 1.09 3.06
N ILE A 7 -0.05 2.36 3.20
CA ILE A 7 -0.22 3.38 2.16
C ILE A 7 1.13 3.70 1.53
N VAL A 8 1.18 3.74 0.20
CA VAL A 8 2.38 4.05 -0.58
C VAL A 8 2.09 5.17 -1.59
N GLU A 9 3.11 5.91 -2.03
CA GLU A 9 2.89 7.05 -2.95
C GLU A 9 2.46 6.64 -4.37
N SER A 10 2.89 5.45 -4.84
CA SER A 10 2.70 5.02 -6.22
C SER A 10 2.24 3.56 -6.32
N PRO A 11 1.38 3.23 -7.32
CA PRO A 11 0.86 1.88 -7.51
C PRO A 11 1.97 0.86 -7.86
N ALA A 12 3.05 1.31 -8.52
CA ALA A 12 4.19 0.46 -8.84
C ALA A 12 4.93 -0.03 -7.57
N LYS A 13 5.11 0.86 -6.58
CA LYS A 13 5.65 0.49 -5.25
C LYS A 13 4.72 -0.48 -4.54
N GLY A 14 3.40 -0.24 -4.62
CA GLY A 14 2.39 -1.11 -4.00
C GLY A 14 2.48 -2.56 -4.47
N LYS A 15 2.50 -2.78 -5.79
CA LYS A 15 2.66 -4.13 -6.39
C LYS A 15 3.96 -4.82 -5.99
N THR A 16 5.00 -4.05 -5.71
CA THR A 16 6.30 -4.58 -5.29
C THR A 16 6.29 -4.96 -3.82
N ILE A 17 5.76 -4.10 -2.95
CA ILE A 17 5.75 -4.32 -1.50
C ILE A 17 4.77 -5.43 -1.07
N GLU A 18 3.66 -5.58 -1.79
CA GLU A 18 2.66 -6.63 -1.56
C GLU A 18 3.27 -8.04 -1.71
N LYS A 19 4.25 -8.21 -2.61
CA LYS A 19 4.99 -9.48 -2.77
C LYS A 19 5.84 -9.84 -1.56
N TYR A 20 6.33 -8.84 -0.81
CA TYR A 20 7.17 -9.05 0.36
C TYR A 20 6.35 -9.23 1.65
N LEU A 21 5.25 -8.49 1.79
CA LEU A 21 4.42 -8.51 3.00
C LEU A 21 3.47 -9.72 3.06
N GLY A 22 3.02 -10.22 1.90
CA GLY A 22 2.16 -11.39 1.82
C GLY A 22 0.73 -11.15 2.35
N LYS A 23 0.03 -12.24 2.65
CA LYS A 23 -1.38 -12.22 3.07
C LYS A 23 -1.49 -11.69 4.51
N GLY A 24 -2.29 -10.65 4.71
CA GLY A 24 -2.51 -9.99 6.01
C GLY A 24 -2.28 -8.48 5.99
N PHE A 25 -1.74 -7.97 4.89
CA PHE A 25 -1.60 -6.54 4.62
C PHE A 25 -2.47 -6.14 3.45
N GLN A 26 -3.15 -5.00 3.57
CA GLN A 26 -3.83 -4.32 2.48
C GLN A 26 -2.97 -3.14 2.05
N VAL A 27 -2.59 -3.09 0.77
CA VAL A 27 -1.72 -2.04 0.24
C VAL A 27 -2.54 -1.12 -0.68
N LEU A 28 -2.53 0.18 -0.40
CA LEU A 28 -3.20 1.21 -1.22
C LEU A 28 -2.21 2.29 -1.65
N ALA A 29 -2.39 2.82 -2.86
CA ALA A 29 -1.59 3.94 -3.34
C ALA A 29 -2.29 5.28 -3.06
N SER A 30 -1.55 6.31 -2.63
CA SER A 30 -2.06 7.68 -2.44
C SER A 30 -2.11 8.47 -3.75
N TYR A 31 -1.41 8.01 -4.79
CA TYR A 31 -1.28 8.69 -6.09
C TYR A 31 -0.70 10.12 -5.99
N GLY A 32 0.11 10.38 -4.96
CA GLY A 32 0.71 11.69 -4.70
C GLY A 32 0.11 12.38 -3.46
N HIS A 33 0.09 13.71 -3.50
CA HIS A 33 -0.44 14.55 -2.42
C HIS A 33 -1.97 14.41 -2.34
N VAL A 34 -2.47 13.97 -1.18
CA VAL A 34 -3.91 13.82 -0.91
C VAL A 34 -4.56 15.18 -0.60
N ARG A 35 -3.77 16.13 -0.09
CA ARG A 35 -4.15 17.52 0.10
C ARG A 35 -2.88 18.38 -0.03
N ASP A 36 -3.05 19.54 -0.64
CA ASP A 36 -2.05 20.62 -0.61
C ASP A 36 -2.10 21.36 0.74
#